data_AF-A0A8J4VN12-F1
#
_entry.id   AF-A0A8J4VN12-F1
#
_cell.length_a   1.000
_cell.length_b   1.000
_cell.length_c   1.000
_cell.angle_alpha   90.00
_cell.angle_beta   90.00
_cell.angle_gamma   90.00
#
_symmetry.space_group_name_H-M   'P 1'
#
loop_
_entity.id
_entity.type
_entity.pdbx_description
1 polymer ?
#
loop_
_entity_poly.entity_id
_entity_poly.type
_entity_poly.pdbx_seq_one_letter_code
_entity_poly.pdbx_strand_id
1 'polypeptide(L)'
;MTNCWERPEDMTYQRPASTCDITASDLTGEIVAALSAASLVFKDDQAYSKYLVDAAEKLFELATNVDSTKQETYTTVDARGGEARNFYNSSGYLDELIWGGTWLFFATRNTSYLEDATKRYDDAENDKIPFDQGIFYCDNKFTADSVLLTQLRFFHDVGYPYEDALLSSSNLTDSVMCSYLSDQNFDKTQGGLILLKPDYDTSLQFAATPAFLNKLYSDYLDLLRRSGDNPMKMSYMVGFGNHFPIQVHHRSSSIPWDNQHYSCAQGDRWLNSVDPNPYVLLGAMVAGPDQNDSSIDQRNKPQFTEPTILSNAGLVAALIALHDPPSISYDSNGFSFGIAA
;
A
#
# COMPACT_ATOMS: atom_id res chain seq x y z
N MET A 1 -27.32 29.11 6.07
CA MET A 1 -26.27 29.44 5.07
C MET A 1 -26.47 30.87 4.60
N THR A 2 -25.61 31.77 5.03
CA THR A 2 -25.50 33.11 4.45
C THR A 2 -24.79 32.98 3.11
N ASN A 3 -25.53 33.08 2.01
CA ASN A 3 -24.95 33.19 0.66
C ASN A 3 -24.18 34.51 0.57
N CYS A 4 -22.90 34.48 0.92
CA CYS A 4 -22.00 35.62 0.88
C CYS A 4 -20.85 35.30 -0.08
N TRP A 5 -20.55 36.23 -0.98
CA TRP A 5 -19.44 36.12 -1.93
C TRP A 5 -18.58 37.38 -1.79
N GLU A 6 -17.58 37.31 -0.91
CA GLU A 6 -16.69 38.42 -0.59
C GLU A 6 -15.24 37.95 -0.44
N ARG A 7 -14.29 38.89 -0.36
CA ARG A 7 -12.89 38.56 -0.11
C ARG A 7 -12.74 38.07 1.34
N PRO A 8 -11.84 37.11 1.60
CA PRO A 8 -11.70 36.56 2.93
C PRO A 8 -11.32 37.61 4.00
N GLU A 9 -10.57 38.66 3.63
CA GLU A 9 -10.20 39.73 4.55
C GLU A 9 -11.36 40.66 4.93
N ASP A 10 -12.43 40.67 4.12
CA ASP A 10 -13.62 41.50 4.34
C ASP A 10 -14.70 40.76 5.16
N MET A 11 -14.49 39.47 5.48
CA MET A 11 -15.45 38.66 6.22
C MET A 11 -15.69 39.18 7.64
N THR A 12 -16.91 39.63 7.91
CA THR A 12 -17.35 40.10 9.24
C THR A 12 -18.31 39.15 9.95
N TYR A 13 -18.74 38.08 9.28
CA TYR A 13 -19.69 37.12 9.85
C TYR A 13 -19.02 36.14 10.83
N GLN A 14 -19.81 35.56 11.72
CA GLN A 14 -19.34 34.57 12.69
C GLN A 14 -18.84 33.31 11.99
N ARG A 15 -17.65 32.85 12.38
CA ARG A 15 -17.01 31.62 11.87
C ARG A 15 -16.89 30.63 13.04
N PRO A 16 -17.95 29.86 13.35
CA PRO A 16 -17.94 28.94 14.48
C PRO A 16 -16.87 27.86 14.28
N ALA A 17 -16.27 27.42 15.39
CA ALA A 17 -15.36 26.29 15.42
C ALA A 17 -16.05 25.11 16.09
N SER A 18 -16.07 23.98 15.41
CA SER A 18 -16.52 22.71 15.97
C SER A 18 -15.33 21.90 16.46
N THR A 19 -15.53 21.13 17.52
CA THR A 19 -14.52 20.22 18.08
C THR A 19 -15.08 18.81 18.13
N CYS A 20 -14.29 17.85 17.67
CA CYS A 20 -14.58 16.43 17.84
C CYS A 20 -13.79 15.89 19.05
N ASP A 21 -14.34 14.88 19.71
CA ASP A 21 -13.55 14.04 20.61
C ASP A 21 -13.04 12.80 19.84
N ILE A 22 -12.34 11.93 20.55
CA ILE A 22 -11.65 10.76 19.98
C ILE A 22 -12.59 9.69 19.39
N THR A 23 -13.91 9.86 19.51
CA THR A 23 -14.89 8.94 18.91
C THR A 23 -15.07 9.17 17.41
N ALA A 24 -14.65 10.34 16.90
CA ALA A 24 -14.60 10.66 15.47
C ALA A 24 -13.39 9.97 14.80
N SER A 25 -13.52 8.67 14.58
CA SER A 25 -12.44 7.78 14.16
C SER A 25 -11.90 8.12 12.77
N ASP A 26 -12.77 8.48 11.84
CA ASP A 26 -12.45 8.87 10.47
C ASP A 26 -11.54 10.11 10.42
N LEU A 27 -11.97 11.19 11.05
CA LEU A 27 -11.20 12.43 11.12
C LEU A 27 -9.88 12.21 11.85
N THR A 28 -9.87 11.37 12.89
CA THR A 28 -8.65 11.05 13.63
C THR A 28 -7.67 10.24 12.78
N GLY A 29 -8.15 9.25 12.03
CA GLY A 29 -7.34 8.44 11.11
C GLY A 29 -6.66 9.29 10.04
N GLU A 30 -7.39 10.23 9.43
CA GLU A 30 -6.82 11.18 8.47
C GLU A 30 -5.76 12.11 9.09
N ILE A 31 -6.00 12.63 10.29
CA ILE A 31 -5.02 13.47 10.99
C ILE A 31 -3.75 12.66 11.29
N VAL A 32 -3.89 11.42 11.77
CA VAL A 32 -2.77 10.52 12.05
C VAL A 32 -1.97 10.26 10.77
N ALA A 33 -2.64 9.95 9.66
CA ALA A 33 -1.98 9.71 8.39
C ALA A 33 -1.22 10.95 7.91
N ALA A 34 -1.84 12.14 7.97
CA ALA A 34 -1.22 13.38 7.55
C ALA A 34 0.02 13.74 8.39
N LEU A 35 -0.07 13.61 9.73
CA LEU A 35 1.05 13.86 10.63
C LEU A 35 2.19 12.85 10.39
N SER A 36 1.85 11.58 10.20
CA SER A 36 2.82 10.51 9.96
C SER A 36 3.53 10.70 8.61
N ALA A 37 2.79 10.98 7.53
CA ALA A 37 3.36 11.28 6.22
C ALA A 37 4.25 12.53 6.27
N ALA A 38 3.80 13.60 6.93
CA ALA A 38 4.59 14.82 7.10
C ALA A 38 5.89 14.54 7.88
N SER A 39 5.86 13.68 8.90
CA SER A 39 7.05 13.33 9.68
C SER A 39 8.15 12.67 8.83
N LEU A 40 7.76 11.90 7.81
CA LEU A 40 8.67 11.28 6.85
C LEU A 40 9.30 12.32 5.91
N VAL A 41 8.52 13.32 5.49
CA VAL A 41 9.02 14.43 4.65
C VAL A 41 9.99 15.32 5.42
N PHE A 42 9.68 15.62 6.68
CA PHE A 42 10.51 16.50 7.53
C PHE A 42 11.62 15.76 8.29
N LYS A 43 12.03 14.58 7.83
CA LYS A 43 13.01 13.72 8.52
C LYS A 43 14.36 14.42 8.80
N ASP A 44 14.75 15.40 7.98
CA ASP A 44 15.94 16.21 8.18
C ASP A 44 15.84 17.16 9.39
N ASP A 45 14.64 17.65 9.71
CA ASP A 45 14.34 18.32 10.97
C ASP A 45 13.86 17.29 12.00
N GLN A 46 14.82 16.64 12.64
CA GLN A 46 14.56 15.55 13.57
C GLN A 46 13.63 15.95 14.73
N ALA A 47 13.71 17.21 15.20
CA ALA A 47 12.88 17.68 16.30
C ALA A 47 11.42 17.83 15.86
N TYR A 48 11.21 18.40 14.68
CA TYR A 48 9.87 18.56 14.12
C TYR A 48 9.26 17.23 13.68
N SER A 49 10.04 16.39 12.98
CA SER A 49 9.63 15.03 12.60
C SER A 49 9.19 14.22 13.83
N LYS A 50 9.99 14.22 14.91
CA LYS A 50 9.63 13.55 16.16
C LYS A 50 8.35 14.11 16.77
N TYR A 51 8.18 15.43 16.79
CA TYR A 51 6.97 16.05 17.32
C TYR A 51 5.71 15.60 16.57
N LEU A 52 5.78 15.48 15.25
CA LEU A 52 4.68 14.99 14.42
C LEU A 52 4.34 13.52 14.71
N VAL A 53 5.36 12.66 14.81
CA VAL A 53 5.17 11.25 15.18
C VAL A 53 4.56 11.11 16.57
N ASP A 54 5.12 11.80 17.58
CA ASP A 54 4.63 11.73 18.95
C ASP A 54 3.17 12.21 19.08
N ALA A 55 2.74 13.14 18.22
CA ALA A 55 1.35 13.58 18.13
C ALA A 55 0.45 12.54 17.44
N ALA A 56 0.92 11.96 16.34
CA ALA A 56 0.21 10.92 15.60
C ALA A 56 0.00 9.65 16.45
N GLU A 57 1.02 9.18 17.16
CA GLU A 57 0.95 8.01 18.05
C GLU A 57 -0.11 8.20 19.14
N LYS A 58 -0.12 9.37 19.80
CA LYS A 58 -1.11 9.70 20.86
C LYS A 58 -2.54 9.71 20.31
N LEU A 59 -2.75 10.32 19.15
CA LEU A 59 -4.08 10.38 18.54
C LEU A 59 -4.56 9.00 18.11
N PHE A 60 -3.68 8.20 17.51
CA PHE A 60 -4.00 6.85 17.07
C PHE A 60 -4.31 5.91 18.25
N GLU A 61 -3.51 5.98 19.32
CA GLU A 61 -3.76 5.23 20.56
C GLU A 61 -5.12 5.59 21.16
N LEU A 62 -5.45 6.89 21.19
CA LEU A 62 -6.75 7.33 21.70
C LEU A 62 -7.92 6.87 20.82
N ALA A 63 -7.79 6.85 19.50
CA ALA A 63 -8.84 6.40 18.59
C ALA A 63 -9.06 4.88 18.61
N THR A 64 -8.00 4.10 18.82
CA THR A 64 -8.04 2.64 18.80
C THR A 64 -8.35 2.00 20.16
N ASN A 65 -8.07 2.69 21.27
CA ASN A 65 -8.41 2.22 22.63
C ASN A 65 -9.84 2.54 23.07
N VAL A 66 -10.61 3.25 22.23
CA VAL A 66 -12.02 3.49 22.48
C VAL A 66 -12.80 2.18 22.32
N ASP A 67 -13.77 1.96 23.19
CA ASP A 67 -14.75 0.88 23.05
C ASP A 67 -15.26 0.87 21.60
N SER A 68 -15.07 -0.24 20.87
CA SER A 68 -15.40 -0.32 19.44
C SER A 68 -16.85 0.03 19.14
N THR A 69 -17.75 -0.10 20.13
CA THR A 69 -19.16 0.32 20.03
C THR A 69 -19.36 1.84 20.00
N LYS A 70 -18.31 2.62 20.25
CA LYS A 70 -18.31 4.09 20.29
C LYS A 70 -17.50 4.71 19.15
N GLN A 71 -16.88 3.91 18.28
CA GLN A 71 -16.21 4.42 17.09
C GLN A 71 -17.27 4.86 16.08
N GLU A 72 -17.22 6.13 15.68
CA GLU A 72 -18.20 6.75 14.77
C GLU A 72 -17.53 7.75 13.83
N THR A 73 -18.30 8.28 12.89
CA THR A 73 -17.83 9.29 11.95
C THR A 73 -18.00 10.70 12.54
N TYR A 74 -17.14 11.64 12.15
CA TYR A 74 -17.18 13.00 12.67
C TYR A 74 -18.50 13.73 12.32
N THR A 75 -19.19 13.30 11.26
CA THR A 75 -20.49 13.84 10.84
C THR A 75 -21.68 13.16 11.51
N THR A 76 -21.50 12.13 12.32
CA THR A 76 -22.62 11.43 13.00
C THR A 76 -23.31 12.34 14.02
N VAL A 77 -22.55 13.07 14.83
CA VAL A 77 -23.08 13.93 15.90
C VAL A 77 -23.25 15.38 15.40
N ASP A 78 -24.47 15.92 15.52
CA ASP A 78 -24.81 17.28 15.05
C ASP A 78 -23.93 18.37 15.65
N ALA A 79 -23.63 18.28 16.95
CA ALA A 79 -22.81 19.25 17.67
C ALA A 79 -21.33 19.27 17.22
N ARG A 80 -20.88 18.24 16.49
CA ARG A 80 -19.50 18.11 15.99
C ARG A 80 -19.46 18.46 14.50
N GLY A 81 -19.99 17.57 13.65
CA GLY A 81 -19.92 17.67 12.19
C GLY A 81 -21.27 17.83 11.50
N GLY A 82 -22.33 18.20 12.22
CA GLY A 82 -23.68 18.33 11.65
C GLY A 82 -23.76 19.28 10.46
N GLU A 83 -23.05 20.42 10.51
CA GLU A 83 -22.96 21.34 9.38
C GLU A 83 -22.18 20.74 8.21
N ALA A 84 -21.09 20.01 8.50
CA ALA A 84 -20.24 19.37 7.50
C ALA A 84 -20.94 18.22 6.78
N ARG A 85 -21.95 17.58 7.38
CA ARG A 85 -22.73 16.47 6.80
C ARG A 85 -23.33 16.79 5.42
N ASN A 86 -23.62 18.05 5.13
CA ASN A 86 -24.18 18.44 3.82
C ASN A 86 -23.11 18.71 2.75
N PHE A 87 -21.83 18.70 3.12
CA PHE A 87 -20.70 19.06 2.23
C PHE A 87 -19.67 17.93 2.13
N TYR A 88 -19.25 17.40 3.27
CA TYR A 88 -18.25 16.35 3.44
C TYR A 88 -18.80 15.28 4.37
N ASN A 89 -19.95 14.69 4.02
CA ASN A 89 -20.46 13.58 4.81
C ASN A 89 -19.46 12.43 4.81
N SER A 90 -19.22 11.86 5.98
CA SER A 90 -18.41 10.65 6.10
C SER A 90 -19.26 9.39 6.01
N SER A 91 -18.86 8.44 5.16
CA SER A 91 -19.56 7.16 4.95
C SER A 91 -19.01 6.02 5.81
N GLY A 92 -17.80 6.15 6.33
CA GLY A 92 -17.09 5.12 7.09
C GLY A 92 -15.91 5.69 7.86
N TYR A 93 -15.23 4.83 8.62
CA TYR A 93 -14.00 5.18 9.33
C TYR A 93 -12.93 4.09 9.28
N LEU A 94 -13.26 2.90 8.78
CA LEU A 94 -12.35 1.76 8.84
C LEU A 94 -11.15 1.97 7.90
N ASP A 95 -11.40 2.48 6.70
CA ASP A 95 -10.36 2.84 5.75
C ASP A 95 -9.47 3.98 6.26
N GLU A 96 -10.03 5.00 6.94
CA GLU A 96 -9.20 6.04 7.57
C GLU A 96 -8.30 5.49 8.69
N LEU A 97 -8.77 4.50 9.47
CA LEU A 97 -7.95 3.86 10.50
C LEU A 97 -6.86 2.97 9.90
N ILE A 98 -7.15 2.24 8.81
CA ILE A 98 -6.15 1.49 8.05
C ILE A 98 -5.10 2.44 7.48
N TRP A 99 -5.53 3.54 6.88
CA TRP A 99 -4.69 4.58 6.30
C TRP A 99 -3.78 5.21 7.36
N GLY A 100 -4.36 5.63 8.48
CA GLY A 100 -3.63 6.16 9.64
C GLY A 100 -2.60 5.18 10.20
N GLY A 101 -3.01 3.93 10.43
CA GLY A 101 -2.12 2.88 10.96
C GLY A 101 -0.98 2.54 10.02
N THR A 102 -1.25 2.47 8.71
CA THR A 102 -0.24 2.18 7.68
C THR A 102 0.81 3.29 7.58
N TRP A 103 0.39 4.56 7.54
CA TRP A 103 1.33 5.68 7.54
C TRP A 103 2.13 5.80 8.84
N LEU A 104 1.49 5.54 9.98
CA LEU A 104 2.16 5.54 11.27
C LEU A 104 3.19 4.41 11.37
N PHE A 105 2.90 3.25 10.79
CA PHE A 105 3.89 2.18 10.61
C PHE A 105 5.08 2.65 9.75
N PHE A 106 4.85 3.34 8.63
CA PHE A 106 5.95 3.86 7.83
C PHE A 106 6.84 4.84 8.60
N ALA A 107 6.23 5.71 9.42
CA ALA A 107 6.92 6.70 10.24
C ALA A 107 7.74 6.09 11.39
N THR A 108 7.19 5.07 12.06
CA THR A 108 7.74 4.54 13.33
C THR A 108 8.48 3.21 13.18
N ARG A 109 8.14 2.43 12.15
CA ARG A 109 8.49 1.00 12.00
C ARG A 109 7.98 0.10 13.12
N ASN A 110 7.02 0.58 13.92
CA ASN A 110 6.40 -0.22 14.97
C ASN A 110 5.32 -1.14 14.37
N THR A 111 5.59 -2.45 14.38
CA THR A 111 4.75 -3.46 13.74
C THR A 111 3.36 -3.59 14.37
N SER A 112 3.12 -3.06 15.59
CA SER A 112 1.77 -3.05 16.18
C SER A 112 0.77 -2.25 15.33
N TYR A 113 1.22 -1.18 14.69
CA TYR A 113 0.37 -0.37 13.81
C TYR A 113 0.04 -1.11 12.51
N LEU A 114 1.01 -1.83 11.96
CA LEU A 114 0.78 -2.68 10.79
C LEU A 114 -0.19 -3.83 11.14
N GLU A 115 -0.06 -4.42 12.32
CA GLU A 115 -0.96 -5.48 12.78
C GLU A 115 -2.41 -5.00 12.90
N ASP A 116 -2.63 -3.82 13.49
CA ASP A 116 -3.97 -3.22 13.56
C ASP A 116 -4.52 -2.91 12.16
N ALA A 117 -3.70 -2.30 11.29
CA ALA A 117 -4.09 -1.98 9.92
C ALA A 117 -4.48 -3.23 9.10
N THR A 118 -3.68 -4.30 9.15
CA THR A 118 -3.97 -5.54 8.41
C THR A 118 -5.22 -6.26 8.92
N LYS A 119 -5.46 -6.28 10.24
CA LYS A 119 -6.69 -6.87 10.79
C LYS A 119 -7.93 -6.11 10.34
N ARG A 120 -7.88 -4.78 10.41
CA ARG A 120 -8.98 -3.91 9.94
C ARG A 120 -9.18 -4.01 8.44
N TYR A 121 -8.11 -4.21 7.67
CA TYR A 121 -8.20 -4.42 6.23
C TYR A 121 -9.01 -5.66 5.90
N ASP A 122 -8.77 -6.78 6.58
CA ASP A 122 -9.55 -8.01 6.42
C ASP A 122 -11.03 -7.80 6.79
N ASP A 123 -11.31 -7.08 7.89
CA ASP A 123 -12.68 -6.73 8.30
C ASP A 123 -13.38 -5.85 7.23
N ALA A 124 -12.71 -4.79 6.77
CA ALA A 124 -13.22 -3.87 5.75
C ALA A 124 -13.43 -4.56 4.39
N GLU A 125 -12.59 -5.54 4.05
CA GLU A 125 -12.77 -6.34 2.84
C GLU A 125 -14.04 -7.20 2.87
N ASN A 126 -14.40 -7.72 4.04
CA ASN A 126 -15.60 -8.53 4.21
C ASN A 126 -16.90 -7.69 4.16
N ASP A 127 -16.81 -6.40 4.52
CA ASP A 127 -17.94 -5.46 4.60
C ASP A 127 -18.10 -4.56 3.34
N LYS A 128 -17.40 -4.88 2.24
CA LYS A 128 -17.34 -4.06 1.01
C LYS A 128 -18.70 -3.57 0.51
N ILE A 129 -18.84 -2.24 0.43
CA ILE A 129 -19.89 -1.58 -0.36
C ILE A 129 -19.44 -1.52 -1.82
N PRO A 130 -20.16 -2.15 -2.79
CA PRO A 130 -19.70 -2.27 -4.17
C PRO A 130 -19.51 -0.94 -4.93
N PHE A 131 -20.15 0.14 -4.47
CA PHE A 131 -20.30 1.38 -5.25
C PHE A 131 -19.07 2.29 -5.27
N ASP A 132 -18.15 2.14 -4.32
CA ASP A 132 -16.93 2.96 -4.22
C ASP A 132 -15.64 2.13 -4.40
N GLN A 133 -15.75 0.88 -4.88
CA GLN A 133 -14.60 0.04 -5.15
C GLN A 133 -13.74 0.63 -6.28
N GLY A 134 -12.45 0.83 -6.00
CA GLY A 134 -11.54 1.44 -6.97
C GLY A 134 -11.68 2.96 -7.09
N ILE A 135 -12.20 3.64 -6.07
CA ILE A 135 -12.25 5.11 -6.06
C ILE A 135 -11.50 5.61 -4.82
N PHE A 136 -10.40 6.33 -5.05
CA PHE A 136 -9.65 7.00 -4.00
C PHE A 136 -10.02 8.49 -3.94
N TYR A 137 -10.52 8.94 -2.79
CA TYR A 137 -10.89 10.33 -2.54
C TYR A 137 -11.04 10.59 -1.03
N CYS A 138 -11.50 11.78 -0.64
CA CYS A 138 -11.52 12.21 0.77
C CYS A 138 -12.36 11.32 1.71
N ASP A 139 -13.35 10.59 1.21
CA ASP A 139 -14.25 9.73 2.00
C ASP A 139 -13.96 8.22 1.82
N ASN A 140 -12.99 7.86 0.97
CA ASN A 140 -12.59 6.46 0.81
C ASN A 140 -11.09 6.34 0.50
N LYS A 141 -10.34 5.75 1.44
CA LYS A 141 -8.89 5.46 1.33
C LYS A 141 -8.60 4.02 0.98
N PHE A 142 -9.58 3.13 1.03
CA PHE A 142 -9.38 1.69 0.94
C PHE A 142 -8.59 1.27 -0.31
N THR A 143 -8.88 1.89 -1.46
CA THR A 143 -8.13 1.61 -2.70
C THR A 143 -6.66 2.03 -2.61
N ALA A 144 -6.36 3.14 -1.94
CA ALA A 144 -5.00 3.59 -1.70
C ALA A 144 -4.30 2.75 -0.60
N ASP A 145 -5.04 2.33 0.43
CA ASP A 145 -4.56 1.37 1.42
C ASP A 145 -4.09 0.08 0.75
N SER A 146 -4.88 -0.47 -0.18
CA SER A 146 -4.48 -1.65 -0.93
C SER A 146 -3.16 -1.44 -1.67
N VAL A 147 -2.94 -0.26 -2.27
CA VAL A 147 -1.69 0.07 -2.98
C VAL A 147 -0.51 0.16 -2.01
N LEU A 148 -0.68 0.79 -0.84
CA LEU A 148 0.37 0.88 0.17
C LEU A 148 0.71 -0.48 0.80
N LEU A 149 -0.28 -1.30 1.09
CA LEU A 149 -0.06 -2.67 1.57
C LEU A 149 0.60 -3.53 0.48
N THR A 150 0.24 -3.33 -0.79
CA THR A 150 0.93 -3.98 -1.91
C THR A 150 2.41 -3.61 -1.97
N GLN A 151 2.74 -2.33 -1.73
CA GLN A 151 4.13 -1.88 -1.62
C GLN A 151 4.87 -2.63 -0.50
N LEU A 152 4.25 -2.78 0.67
CA LEU A 152 4.82 -3.54 1.77
C LEU A 152 5.09 -4.99 1.36
N ARG A 153 4.11 -5.65 0.75
CA ARG A 153 4.28 -7.01 0.24
C ARG A 153 5.44 -7.13 -0.75
N PHE A 154 5.61 -6.12 -1.60
CA PHE A 154 6.59 -6.16 -2.68
C PHE A 154 8.01 -5.86 -2.24
N PHE A 155 8.19 -4.97 -1.27
CA PHE A 155 9.50 -4.42 -0.93
C PHE A 155 9.93 -4.66 0.51
N HIS A 156 9.06 -5.19 1.36
CA HIS A 156 9.34 -5.44 2.77
C HIS A 156 8.94 -6.86 3.16
N ASP A 157 9.91 -7.67 3.57
CA ASP A 157 9.65 -8.97 4.20
C ASP A 157 9.20 -8.77 5.65
N VAL A 158 7.92 -8.44 5.82
CA VAL A 158 7.28 -8.32 7.15
C VAL A 158 6.77 -9.66 7.68
N GLY A 159 6.68 -10.69 6.83
CA GLY A 159 6.32 -12.06 7.19
C GLY A 159 4.91 -12.24 7.79
N TYR A 160 4.72 -13.39 8.44
CA TYR A 160 3.49 -13.73 9.19
C TYR A 160 3.34 -12.80 10.42
N PRO A 161 2.12 -12.37 10.81
CA PRO A 161 0.80 -12.78 10.31
C PRO A 161 0.22 -11.94 9.17
N TYR A 162 1.01 -11.06 8.55
CA TYR A 162 0.48 -10.03 7.66
C TYR A 162 0.19 -10.51 6.23
N GLU A 163 0.77 -11.65 5.81
CA GLU A 163 0.76 -12.10 4.41
C GLU A 163 -0.64 -12.25 3.81
N ASP A 164 -1.66 -12.65 4.58
CA ASP A 164 -3.01 -12.84 4.04
C ASP A 164 -3.63 -11.51 3.57
N ALA A 165 -3.60 -10.48 4.42
CA ALA A 165 -4.07 -9.13 4.09
C ALA A 165 -3.21 -8.48 2.98
N LEU A 166 -1.89 -8.69 3.02
CA LEU A 166 -0.97 -8.20 2.00
C LEU A 166 -1.22 -8.86 0.63
N LEU A 167 -1.49 -10.16 0.60
CA LEU A 167 -1.82 -10.88 -0.62
C LEU A 167 -3.16 -10.38 -1.17
N SER A 168 -4.17 -10.26 -0.30
CA SER A 168 -5.49 -9.79 -0.72
C SER A 168 -5.44 -8.35 -1.28
N SER A 169 -4.72 -7.46 -0.61
CA SER A 169 -4.49 -6.08 -1.09
C SER A 169 -3.76 -6.03 -2.43
N SER A 170 -2.76 -6.89 -2.66
CA SER A 170 -2.09 -6.98 -3.96
C SER A 170 -3.01 -7.47 -5.08
N ASN A 171 -3.84 -8.50 -4.82
CA ASN A 171 -4.84 -8.98 -5.79
C ASN A 171 -5.88 -7.90 -6.11
N LEU A 172 -6.34 -7.15 -5.10
CA LEU A 172 -7.28 -6.06 -5.30
C LEU A 172 -6.64 -4.93 -6.12
N THR A 173 -5.40 -4.57 -5.80
CA THR A 173 -4.63 -3.55 -6.52
C THR A 173 -4.48 -3.92 -7.99
N ASP A 174 -4.04 -5.15 -8.29
CA ASP A 174 -3.94 -5.66 -9.67
C ASP A 174 -5.25 -5.53 -10.44
N SER A 175 -6.36 -5.97 -9.82
CA SER A 175 -7.69 -5.93 -10.40
C SER A 175 -8.15 -4.50 -10.70
N VAL A 176 -7.96 -3.58 -9.75
CA VAL A 176 -8.37 -2.17 -9.87
C VAL A 176 -7.50 -1.41 -10.89
N MET A 177 -6.18 -1.61 -10.90
CA MET A 177 -5.32 -0.93 -11.88
C MET A 177 -5.62 -1.40 -13.30
N CYS A 178 -5.88 -2.69 -13.49
CA CYS A 178 -6.33 -3.22 -14.78
C CYS A 178 -7.71 -2.68 -15.17
N SER A 179 -8.60 -2.45 -14.20
CA SER A 179 -9.95 -1.98 -14.49
C SER A 179 -9.98 -0.54 -15.00
N TYR A 180 -9.10 0.34 -14.51
CA TYR A 180 -8.94 1.70 -15.02
C TYR A 180 -8.54 1.77 -16.51
N LEU A 181 -7.80 0.76 -17.00
CA LEU A 181 -7.35 0.70 -18.39
C LEU A 181 -8.40 0.08 -19.33
N SER A 182 -9.34 -0.70 -18.78
CA SER A 182 -10.37 -1.39 -19.54
C SER A 182 -11.55 -0.47 -19.88
N ASP A 183 -11.99 -0.50 -21.14
CA ASP A 183 -13.21 0.20 -21.58
C ASP A 183 -14.51 -0.51 -21.14
N GLN A 184 -14.41 -1.68 -20.48
CA GLN A 184 -15.59 -2.43 -20.01
C GLN A 184 -16.00 -2.11 -18.58
N ASN A 185 -15.11 -1.53 -17.78
CA ASN A 185 -15.31 -1.37 -16.34
C ASN A 185 -15.71 0.06 -15.94
N PHE A 186 -15.26 1.07 -16.67
CA PHE A 186 -15.60 2.47 -16.42
C PHE A 186 -15.94 3.20 -17.71
N ASP A 187 -17.01 3.99 -17.65
CA ASP A 187 -17.39 4.87 -18.75
C ASP A 187 -16.31 5.95 -18.97
N LYS A 188 -16.18 6.38 -20.22
CA LYS A 188 -15.28 7.47 -20.62
C LYS A 188 -16.05 8.51 -21.41
N THR A 189 -15.72 9.78 -21.21
CA THR A 189 -16.19 10.84 -22.09
C THR A 189 -15.68 10.63 -23.52
N GLN A 190 -16.26 11.32 -24.50
CA GLN A 190 -15.76 11.31 -25.88
C GLN A 190 -14.28 11.72 -26.00
N GLY A 191 -13.78 12.53 -25.06
CA GLY A 191 -12.37 12.96 -25.00
C GLY A 191 -11.44 12.00 -24.26
N GLY A 192 -11.94 10.85 -23.77
CA GLY A 192 -11.13 9.84 -23.07
C GLY A 192 -11.00 10.03 -21.55
N LEU A 193 -11.61 11.06 -20.96
CA LEU A 193 -11.66 11.21 -19.50
C LEU A 193 -12.48 10.07 -18.87
N ILE A 194 -11.87 9.32 -17.95
CA ILE A 194 -12.53 8.26 -17.17
C ILE A 194 -13.57 8.84 -16.19
N LEU A 195 -14.73 8.20 -16.09
CA LEU A 195 -15.85 8.61 -15.25
C LEU A 195 -16.10 7.56 -14.16
N LEU A 196 -15.46 7.73 -13.01
CA LEU A 196 -15.59 6.79 -11.89
C LEU A 196 -16.83 7.04 -11.02
N LYS A 197 -17.25 8.31 -10.91
CA LYS A 197 -18.42 8.71 -10.13
C LYS A 197 -19.27 9.69 -10.96
N PRO A 198 -20.01 9.20 -11.98
CA PRO A 198 -20.71 10.05 -12.95
C PRO A 198 -21.83 10.89 -12.33
N ASP A 199 -22.38 10.46 -11.20
CA ASP A 199 -23.44 11.17 -10.47
C ASP A 199 -22.93 12.36 -9.62
N TYR A 200 -21.62 12.62 -9.63
CA TYR A 200 -20.99 13.71 -8.86
C TYR A 200 -20.43 14.79 -9.78
N ASP A 201 -20.64 16.06 -9.44
CA ASP A 201 -20.27 17.25 -10.23
C ASP A 201 -18.74 17.54 -10.29
N THR A 202 -17.88 16.57 -9.95
CA THR A 202 -16.43 16.74 -9.76
C THR A 202 -15.60 15.69 -10.51
N SER A 203 -15.96 15.38 -11.75
CA SER A 203 -15.36 14.27 -12.50
C SER A 203 -13.82 14.30 -12.63
N LEU A 204 -13.19 15.47 -12.62
CA LEU A 204 -11.72 15.58 -12.73
C LEU A 204 -10.98 15.10 -11.47
N GLN A 205 -11.52 15.34 -10.28
CA GLN A 205 -10.86 14.90 -9.03
C GLN A 205 -10.78 13.38 -8.99
N PHE A 206 -11.86 12.73 -9.43
CA PHE A 206 -11.96 11.27 -9.50
C PHE A 206 -11.16 10.69 -10.67
N ALA A 207 -10.84 11.45 -11.71
CA ALA A 207 -9.96 10.99 -12.78
C ALA A 207 -8.46 11.12 -12.43
N ALA A 208 -8.10 12.13 -11.64
CA ALA A 208 -6.71 12.38 -11.25
C ALA A 208 -6.17 11.34 -10.26
N THR A 209 -6.98 10.89 -9.31
CA THR A 209 -6.55 9.92 -8.29
C THR A 209 -6.20 8.53 -8.85
N PRO A 210 -6.96 7.91 -9.78
CA PRO A 210 -6.53 6.72 -10.50
C PRO A 210 -5.25 6.90 -11.29
N ALA A 211 -5.02 8.07 -11.90
CA ALA A 211 -3.79 8.33 -12.63
C ALA A 211 -2.57 8.32 -11.69
N PHE A 212 -2.72 8.92 -10.50
CA PHE A 212 -1.71 8.86 -9.44
C PHE A 212 -1.47 7.41 -8.96
N LEU A 213 -2.52 6.68 -8.61
CA LEU A 213 -2.38 5.30 -8.12
C LEU A 213 -1.82 4.35 -9.19
N ASN A 214 -2.23 4.48 -10.46
CA ASN A 214 -1.66 3.72 -11.58
C ASN A 214 -0.18 4.04 -11.77
N LYS A 215 0.22 5.31 -11.64
CA LYS A 215 1.63 5.70 -11.75
C LYS A 215 2.46 5.05 -10.64
N LEU A 216 1.98 5.15 -9.41
CA LEU A 216 2.62 4.56 -8.24
C LEU A 216 2.75 3.03 -8.40
N TYR A 217 1.67 2.36 -8.80
CA TYR A 217 1.68 0.92 -9.04
C TYR A 217 2.59 0.53 -10.21
N SER A 218 2.58 1.30 -11.30
CA SER A 218 3.49 1.10 -12.44
C SER A 218 4.95 1.21 -12.01
N ASP A 219 5.30 2.13 -11.10
CA ASP A 219 6.65 2.24 -10.56
C ASP A 219 7.01 1.01 -9.73
N TYR A 220 6.08 0.48 -8.94
CA TYR A 220 6.31 -0.76 -8.21
C TYR A 220 6.58 -1.92 -9.17
N LEU A 221 5.75 -2.06 -10.19
CA LEU A 221 5.92 -3.06 -11.22
C LEU A 221 7.21 -2.87 -12.01
N ASP A 222 7.64 -1.64 -12.29
CA ASP A 222 8.91 -1.40 -12.98
C ASP A 222 10.12 -1.71 -12.11
N LEU A 223 10.07 -1.41 -10.81
CA LEU A 223 11.10 -1.82 -9.86
C LEU A 223 11.22 -3.34 -9.80
N LEU A 224 10.08 -4.05 -9.78
CA LEU A 224 10.03 -5.50 -9.83
C LEU A 224 10.44 -6.05 -11.20
N ARG A 225 10.02 -5.43 -12.31
CA ARG A 225 10.29 -5.85 -13.68
C ARG A 225 11.73 -5.60 -14.08
N ARG A 226 12.43 -4.64 -13.47
CA ARG A 226 13.90 -4.56 -13.58
C ARG A 226 14.59 -5.83 -13.09
N SER A 227 13.93 -6.67 -12.27
CA SER A 227 14.41 -8.03 -11.97
C SER A 227 14.10 -9.08 -13.05
N GLY A 228 13.26 -8.76 -14.04
CA GLY A 228 12.74 -9.68 -15.07
C GLY A 228 12.91 -9.25 -16.54
N ASP A 229 13.61 -8.15 -16.83
CA ASP A 229 14.01 -7.81 -18.21
C ASP A 229 15.24 -8.63 -18.64
N ASN A 230 15.00 -9.92 -18.83
CA ASN A 230 15.97 -10.88 -19.34
C ASN A 230 15.40 -11.63 -20.56
N PRO A 231 16.25 -12.31 -21.37
CA PRO A 231 15.81 -13.11 -22.51
C PRO A 231 14.74 -14.16 -22.20
N MET A 232 14.68 -14.66 -20.96
CA MET A 232 13.66 -15.63 -20.53
C MET A 232 12.31 -14.99 -20.16
N LYS A 233 12.25 -13.65 -20.09
CA LYS A 233 11.06 -12.87 -19.69
C LYS A 233 10.43 -13.38 -18.39
N MET A 234 11.28 -13.74 -17.44
CA MET A 234 10.90 -14.26 -16.12
C MET A 234 11.48 -13.41 -15.00
N SER A 235 10.81 -13.32 -13.87
CA SER A 235 11.37 -12.77 -12.64
C SER A 235 12.37 -13.75 -12.02
N TYR A 236 13.43 -13.26 -11.39
CA TYR A 236 14.29 -14.06 -10.51
C TYR A 236 13.91 -13.92 -9.02
N MET A 237 12.86 -13.15 -8.71
CA MET A 237 12.25 -13.06 -7.39
C MET A 237 11.00 -13.94 -7.35
N VAL A 238 10.96 -14.87 -6.40
CA VAL A 238 9.90 -15.87 -6.27
C VAL A 238 8.58 -15.20 -5.87
N GLY A 239 7.52 -15.51 -6.60
CA GLY A 239 6.18 -14.95 -6.38
C GLY A 239 5.93 -13.58 -7.01
N PHE A 240 6.85 -13.09 -7.85
CA PHE A 240 6.74 -11.78 -8.51
C PHE A 240 6.68 -11.91 -10.03
N GLY A 241 5.76 -11.17 -10.66
CA GLY A 241 5.52 -11.22 -12.11
C GLY A 241 4.76 -12.46 -12.58
N ASN A 242 4.52 -12.56 -13.90
CA ASN A 242 3.71 -13.65 -14.48
C ASN A 242 4.48 -14.96 -14.67
N HIS A 243 5.80 -14.94 -14.52
CA HIS A 243 6.68 -16.11 -14.66
C HIS A 243 7.83 -15.96 -13.66
N PHE A 244 7.93 -16.87 -12.70
CA PHE A 244 8.95 -16.88 -11.65
C PHE A 244 9.32 -18.33 -11.27
N PRO A 245 10.42 -18.56 -10.53
CA PRO A 245 10.84 -19.90 -10.13
C PRO A 245 9.85 -20.54 -9.16
N ILE A 246 9.39 -21.75 -9.48
CA ILE A 246 8.44 -22.54 -8.68
C ILE A 246 9.11 -23.76 -8.03
N GLN A 247 10.35 -24.11 -8.42
CA GLN A 247 11.12 -25.23 -7.88
C GLN A 247 12.38 -24.73 -7.14
N VAL A 248 12.19 -23.81 -6.19
CA VAL A 248 13.27 -23.18 -5.41
C VAL A 248 14.00 -24.21 -4.55
N HIS A 249 15.34 -24.20 -4.55
CA HIS A 249 16.21 -25.04 -3.70
C HIS A 249 16.12 -24.62 -2.22
N HIS A 250 15.00 -24.91 -1.57
CA HIS A 250 14.75 -24.53 -0.19
C HIS A 250 13.89 -25.57 0.53
N ARG A 251 14.44 -26.13 1.63
CA ARG A 251 13.86 -27.30 2.32
C ARG A 251 12.47 -27.02 2.86
N SER A 252 12.31 -25.92 3.59
CA SER A 252 11.04 -25.58 4.27
C SER A 252 9.91 -25.28 3.29
N SER A 253 10.22 -24.80 2.08
CA SER A 253 9.20 -24.53 1.07
C SER A 253 8.88 -25.77 0.23
N SER A 254 9.82 -26.72 0.11
CA SER A 254 9.69 -27.92 -0.72
C SER A 254 9.01 -29.11 -0.05
N ILE A 255 9.05 -29.19 1.30
CA ILE A 255 8.51 -30.32 2.06
C ILE A 255 7.14 -29.91 2.63
N PRO A 256 6.05 -30.62 2.29
CA PRO A 256 4.71 -30.32 2.78
C PRO A 256 4.60 -30.56 4.28
N TRP A 257 3.82 -29.73 4.96
CA TRP A 257 3.46 -29.93 6.36
C TRP A 257 2.18 -30.76 6.46
N ASP A 258 2.33 -32.06 6.70
CA ASP A 258 1.25 -33.04 6.84
C ASP A 258 1.23 -33.73 8.22
N ASN A 259 1.80 -33.04 9.22
CA ASN A 259 1.97 -33.54 10.59
C ASN A 259 2.83 -34.82 10.68
N GLN A 260 3.65 -35.12 9.66
CA GLN A 260 4.64 -36.19 9.68
C GLN A 260 6.07 -35.63 9.77
N HIS A 261 6.93 -36.37 10.46
CA HIS A 261 8.35 -36.05 10.50
C HIS A 261 9.10 -36.82 9.42
N TYR A 262 9.86 -36.09 8.59
CA TYR A 262 10.66 -36.66 7.51
C TYR A 262 12.15 -36.55 7.80
N SER A 263 12.87 -37.66 7.62
CA SER A 263 14.35 -37.68 7.70
C SER A 263 14.99 -37.04 6.47
N CYS A 264 16.27 -36.66 6.55
CA CYS A 264 17.01 -36.12 5.40
C CYS A 264 16.96 -37.03 4.17
N ALA A 265 17.10 -38.35 4.34
CA ALA A 265 17.06 -39.31 3.23
C ALA A 265 15.67 -39.38 2.58
N GLN A 266 14.60 -39.24 3.37
CA GLN A 266 13.23 -39.13 2.82
C GLN A 266 13.02 -37.79 2.11
N GLY A 267 13.77 -36.75 2.49
CA GLY A 267 13.83 -35.43 1.88
C GLY A 267 14.17 -35.44 0.38
N ASP A 268 14.98 -36.40 -0.05
CA ASP A 268 15.47 -36.49 -1.44
C ASP A 268 14.35 -36.64 -2.48
N ARG A 269 13.18 -37.17 -2.07
CA ARG A 269 12.01 -37.26 -2.94
C ARG A 269 11.49 -35.88 -3.34
N TRP A 270 11.54 -34.90 -2.43
CA TRP A 270 11.18 -33.52 -2.76
C TRP A 270 12.32 -32.81 -3.46
N LEU A 271 13.58 -33.03 -3.06
CA LEU A 271 14.72 -32.43 -3.79
C LEU A 271 14.67 -32.74 -5.30
N ASN A 272 14.26 -33.95 -5.68
CA ASN A 272 14.20 -34.40 -7.07
C ASN A 272 12.80 -34.40 -7.69
N SER A 273 11.77 -33.92 -6.98
CA SER A 273 10.42 -33.81 -7.54
C SER A 273 10.37 -32.72 -8.61
N VAL A 274 9.60 -32.97 -9.67
CA VAL A 274 9.28 -31.99 -10.71
C VAL A 274 8.07 -31.11 -10.33
N ASP A 275 7.38 -31.45 -9.24
CA ASP A 275 6.26 -30.67 -8.75
C ASP A 275 6.77 -29.32 -8.19
N PRO A 276 5.94 -28.25 -8.26
CA PRO A 276 6.20 -27.00 -7.57
C PRO A 276 6.44 -27.20 -6.07
N ASN A 277 7.13 -26.25 -5.44
CA ASN A 277 7.18 -26.20 -3.99
C ASN A 277 5.75 -26.07 -3.42
N PRO A 278 5.35 -26.87 -2.41
CA PRO A 278 4.04 -26.75 -1.76
C PRO A 278 3.80 -25.38 -1.13
N TYR A 279 4.86 -24.67 -0.75
CA TYR A 279 4.78 -23.29 -0.25
C TYR A 279 5.63 -22.37 -1.14
N VAL A 280 5.02 -21.26 -1.59
CA VAL A 280 5.74 -20.23 -2.36
C VAL A 280 6.67 -19.48 -1.40
N LEU A 281 7.97 -19.52 -1.67
CA LEU A 281 8.96 -18.78 -0.88
C LEU A 281 9.01 -17.32 -1.34
N LEU A 282 7.93 -16.58 -1.09
CA LEU A 282 7.72 -15.23 -1.59
C LEU A 282 8.90 -14.30 -1.27
N GLY A 283 9.29 -13.45 -2.23
CA GLY A 283 10.35 -12.44 -2.06
C GLY A 283 11.76 -12.98 -2.19
N ALA A 284 11.95 -14.30 -2.18
CA ALA A 284 13.26 -14.89 -2.31
C ALA A 284 13.86 -14.65 -3.71
N MET A 285 15.00 -13.97 -3.75
CA MET A 285 15.82 -13.87 -4.94
C MET A 285 16.67 -15.13 -5.09
N VAL A 286 16.40 -15.92 -6.13
CA VAL A 286 17.22 -17.09 -6.48
C VAL A 286 18.56 -16.67 -7.07
N ALA A 287 19.52 -17.60 -7.15
CA ALA A 287 20.85 -17.35 -7.70
C ALA A 287 20.84 -16.69 -9.10
N GLY A 288 19.82 -17.00 -9.92
CA GLY A 288 19.62 -16.35 -11.22
C GLY A 288 20.18 -17.17 -12.39
N PRO A 289 20.39 -16.58 -13.56
CA PRO A 289 20.85 -17.28 -14.76
C PRO A 289 22.37 -17.45 -14.80
N ASP A 290 22.85 -18.27 -15.73
CA ASP A 290 24.27 -18.31 -16.10
C ASP A 290 24.69 -17.10 -16.96
N GLN A 291 25.96 -17.07 -17.36
CA GLN A 291 26.56 -16.03 -18.20
C GLN A 291 25.92 -15.85 -19.59
N ASN A 292 25.04 -16.77 -20.03
CA ASN A 292 24.34 -16.72 -21.30
C ASN A 292 22.83 -16.45 -21.11
N ASP A 293 22.43 -15.91 -19.95
CA ASP A 293 21.04 -15.67 -19.57
C ASP A 293 20.19 -16.95 -19.53
N SER A 294 20.80 -18.13 -19.35
CA SER A 294 20.09 -19.40 -19.21
C SER A 294 19.89 -19.74 -17.74
N SER A 295 18.64 -20.02 -17.35
CA SER A 295 18.29 -20.50 -16.01
C SER A 295 17.48 -21.79 -16.09
N ILE A 296 17.70 -22.70 -15.14
CA ILE A 296 16.97 -23.96 -15.03
C ILE A 296 16.24 -23.98 -13.69
N ASP A 297 14.91 -23.84 -13.73
CA ASP A 297 14.05 -23.91 -12.55
C ASP A 297 13.86 -25.38 -12.09
N GLN A 298 14.89 -25.92 -11.45
CA GLN A 298 14.90 -27.24 -10.85
C GLN A 298 15.48 -27.17 -9.44
N ARG A 299 14.80 -27.81 -8.50
CA ARG A 299 15.17 -27.79 -7.08
C ARG A 299 16.54 -28.41 -6.82
N ASN A 300 17.00 -29.35 -7.63
CA ASN A 300 18.33 -29.95 -7.50
C ASN A 300 19.44 -29.17 -8.24
N LYS A 301 19.15 -27.97 -8.74
CA LYS A 301 20.10 -27.06 -9.40
C LYS A 301 20.31 -25.79 -8.56
N PRO A 302 20.97 -25.89 -7.39
CA PRO A 302 21.16 -24.77 -6.48
C PRO A 302 21.83 -23.57 -7.16
N GLN A 303 22.70 -23.80 -8.15
CA GLN A 303 23.35 -22.72 -8.90
C GLN A 303 22.38 -21.75 -9.63
N PHE A 304 21.12 -22.17 -9.84
CA PHE A 304 20.08 -21.33 -10.44
C PHE A 304 18.96 -21.00 -9.45
N THR A 305 18.61 -21.95 -8.58
CA THR A 305 17.39 -21.90 -7.76
C THR A 305 17.63 -21.71 -6.27
N GLU A 306 18.88 -21.59 -5.79
CA GLU A 306 19.18 -21.36 -4.38
C GLU A 306 19.05 -19.87 -4.02
N PRO A 307 18.16 -19.51 -3.09
CA PRO A 307 18.15 -18.19 -2.50
C PRO A 307 19.16 -18.10 -1.35
N THR A 308 19.76 -16.94 -1.15
CA THR A 308 20.70 -16.72 -0.04
C THR A 308 20.33 -15.48 0.78
N ILE A 309 20.71 -15.46 2.06
CA ILE A 309 20.50 -14.28 2.91
C ILE A 309 21.24 -13.06 2.34
N LEU A 310 22.45 -13.26 1.78
CA LEU A 310 23.26 -12.20 1.19
C LEU A 310 22.61 -11.59 -0.06
N SER A 311 22.10 -12.44 -0.96
CA SER A 311 21.43 -11.98 -2.17
C SER A 311 20.18 -11.16 -1.82
N ASN A 312 19.36 -11.66 -0.89
CA ASN A 312 18.16 -10.95 -0.44
C ASN A 312 18.48 -9.65 0.33
N ALA A 313 19.54 -9.61 1.16
CA ALA A 313 19.96 -8.39 1.84
C ALA A 313 20.39 -7.29 0.84
N GLY A 314 21.14 -7.65 -0.20
CA GLY A 314 21.52 -6.72 -1.27
C GLY A 314 20.33 -6.26 -2.10
N LEU A 315 19.39 -7.16 -2.39
CA LEU A 315 18.13 -6.84 -3.06
C LEU A 315 17.32 -5.82 -2.26
N VAL A 316 17.11 -6.04 -0.96
CA VAL A 316 16.39 -5.10 -0.08
C VAL A 316 17.07 -3.73 -0.07
N ALA A 317 18.40 -3.69 0.05
CA ALA A 317 19.14 -2.43 0.01
C ALA A 317 18.99 -1.70 -1.33
N ALA A 318 19.02 -2.43 -2.45
CA ALA A 318 18.84 -1.86 -3.78
C ALA A 318 17.40 -1.34 -4.00
N LEU A 319 16.39 -2.08 -3.55
CA LEU A 319 14.99 -1.68 -3.62
C LEU A 319 14.73 -0.41 -2.80
N ILE A 320 15.31 -0.32 -1.60
CA ILE A 320 15.25 0.90 -0.78
C ILE A 320 15.94 2.07 -1.50
N ALA A 321 17.13 1.87 -2.07
CA ALA A 321 17.86 2.93 -2.76
C ALA A 321 17.17 3.40 -4.05
N LEU A 322 16.40 2.54 -4.71
CA LEU A 322 15.58 2.90 -5.88
C LEU A 322 14.25 3.57 -5.48
N HIS A 323 13.79 3.34 -4.24
CA HIS A 323 12.61 3.97 -3.67
C HIS A 323 12.90 5.40 -3.18
N ASP A 324 14.11 5.69 -2.71
CA ASP A 324 14.52 7.08 -2.44
C ASP A 324 14.70 7.83 -3.78
N PRO A 325 14.04 8.98 -4.00
CA PRO A 325 14.32 9.78 -5.18
C PRO A 325 15.80 10.16 -5.17
N PRO A 326 16.50 10.13 -6.32
CA PRO A 326 17.90 10.53 -6.38
C PRO A 326 18.00 11.95 -5.81
N SER A 327 18.82 12.11 -4.76
CA SER A 327 19.12 13.42 -4.18
C SER A 327 19.65 14.31 -5.31
N ILE A 328 18.84 15.27 -5.75
CA ILE A 328 19.28 16.27 -6.72
C ILE A 328 20.35 17.08 -6.00
N SER A 329 21.61 16.84 -6.35
CA SER A 329 22.68 17.79 -6.05
C SER A 329 22.34 19.09 -6.74
N TYR A 330 22.20 20.16 -5.95
CA TYR A 330 22.04 21.52 -6.45
C TYR A 330 23.27 21.91 -7.27
N ASP A 331 23.18 21.79 -8.59
CA ASP A 331 23.97 22.61 -9.50
C ASP A 331 23.18 23.89 -9.77
N SER A 332 23.73 24.99 -9.27
CA SER A 332 23.25 26.34 -9.48
C SER A 332 23.31 26.71 -10.97
N ASN A 333 22.16 26.67 -11.64
CA ASN A 333 21.68 27.59 -12.68
C ASN A 333 20.89 26.84 -13.77
N GLY A 334 19.59 27.10 -13.83
CA GLY A 334 18.77 26.79 -15.01
C GLY A 334 17.48 26.08 -14.67
N PHE A 335 16.38 26.83 -14.77
CA PHE A 335 15.00 26.39 -14.63
C PHE A 335 14.73 25.00 -15.23
N SER A 336 14.20 24.10 -14.40
CA SER A 336 13.39 22.97 -14.85
C SER A 336 12.25 22.77 -13.86
N PHE A 337 11.04 23.10 -14.31
CA PHE A 337 9.80 22.69 -13.66
C PHE A 337 9.63 21.19 -13.91
N GLY A 338 9.83 20.39 -12.87
CA GLY A 338 9.54 18.96 -12.86
C GLY A 338 9.06 18.58 -11.47
N ILE A 339 7.75 18.61 -11.29
CA ILE A 339 7.08 18.16 -10.07
C ILE A 339 7.28 16.64 -10.00
N ALA A 340 8.05 16.21 -9.01
CA ALA A 340 8.03 14.86 -8.49
C ALA A 340 7.19 14.87 -7.20
N ALA A 341 6.10 14.12 -7.22
CA ALA A 341 5.39 13.58 -6.07
C ALA A 341 4.70 12.30 -6.55
#